data_AF-A0A2T7X1V2-F1
#
_entry.id   AF-A0A2T7X1V2-F1
#
_cell.length_a   1.000
_cell.length_b   1.000
_cell.length_c   1.000
_cell.angle_alpha   90.00
_cell.angle_beta   90.00
_cell.angle_gamma   90.00
#
_symmetry.space_group_name_H-M   'P 1'
#
loop_
_entity.id
_entity.type
_entity.pdbx_description
1 polymer ?
#
loop_
_entity_poly.entity_id
_entity_poly.type
_entity_poly.pdbx_seq_one_letter_code
_entity_poly.pdbx_strand_id
1 'polypeptide(L)'
;MSETPSSTLSSALRRLYFVRFGFTLVWAALLFLTGGAMGPFLTILLIVYPLFDAASVYWQIRAEGDDRRAKVSEWINVVVSVLVAITLGWTSTVSTSVALTVWGVWAIGAGLPQLITAIRNRRSGGQVPQMLSGGISLFAGGAFVAQGLAGSEMIVGVAGYALVGAVFFLASAVRLSVVLRRKVEA
;
A
#
# COMPACT_ATOMS: atom_id res chain seq x y z
N MET A 1 -21.57 17.59 -22.78
CA MET A 1 -21.83 16.54 -21.79
C MET A 1 -21.03 16.90 -20.55
N SER A 2 -21.68 17.49 -19.54
CA SER A 2 -20.99 17.96 -18.33
C SER A 2 -20.71 16.76 -17.42
N GLU A 3 -19.44 16.44 -17.18
CA GLU A 3 -19.08 15.41 -16.21
C GLU A 3 -19.60 15.81 -14.81
N THR A 4 -20.26 14.90 -14.12
CA THR A 4 -20.64 15.11 -12.72
C THR A 4 -19.39 15.05 -11.83
N PRO A 5 -19.37 15.74 -10.67
CA PRO A 5 -18.24 15.66 -9.72
C PRO A 5 -17.85 14.22 -9.35
N SER A 6 -18.85 13.31 -9.31
CA SER A 6 -18.66 11.89 -9.02
C SER A 6 -17.89 11.12 -10.11
N SER A 7 -18.08 11.46 -11.39
CA SER A 7 -17.37 10.83 -12.51
C SER A 7 -15.93 11.32 -12.59
N THR A 8 -15.69 12.60 -12.32
CA THR A 8 -14.33 13.18 -12.31
C THR A 8 -13.48 12.56 -11.19
N LEU A 9 -14.01 12.43 -9.97
CA LEU A 9 -13.33 11.72 -8.88
C LEU A 9 -13.05 10.26 -9.22
N SER A 10 -14.04 9.55 -9.76
CA SER A 10 -13.87 8.14 -10.17
C SER A 10 -12.79 7.98 -11.26
N SER A 11 -12.71 8.90 -12.23
CA SER A 11 -11.67 8.89 -13.25
C SER A 11 -10.28 9.14 -12.65
N ALA A 12 -10.20 10.07 -11.70
CA ALA A 12 -8.96 10.43 -11.01
C ALA A 12 -8.43 9.25 -10.17
N LEU A 13 -9.29 8.62 -9.36
CA LEU A 13 -8.95 7.43 -8.56
C LEU A 13 -8.54 6.25 -9.44
N ARG A 14 -9.20 6.06 -10.60
CA ARG A 14 -8.83 5.01 -11.56
C ARG A 14 -7.39 5.19 -12.01
N ARG A 15 -7.02 6.41 -12.38
CA ARG A 15 -5.67 6.76 -12.81
C ARG A 15 -4.68 6.52 -11.67
N LEU A 16 -5.01 6.96 -10.46
CA LEU A 16 -4.17 6.71 -9.28
C LEU A 16 -3.90 5.21 -9.09
N TYR A 17 -4.92 4.36 -9.14
CA TYR A 17 -4.74 2.92 -8.96
C TYR A 17 -3.90 2.27 -10.06
N PHE A 18 -4.01 2.69 -11.32
CA PHE A 18 -3.10 2.24 -12.37
C PHE A 18 -1.65 2.70 -12.14
N VAL A 19 -1.44 3.93 -11.68
CA VAL A 19 -0.10 4.45 -11.36
C VAL A 19 0.50 3.68 -10.18
N ARG A 20 -0.29 3.41 -9.12
CA ARG A 20 0.15 2.59 -7.98
C ARG A 20 0.51 1.17 -8.43
N PHE A 21 -0.33 0.54 -9.25
CA PHE A 21 -0.03 -0.77 -9.85
C PHE A 21 1.31 -0.78 -10.61
N GLY A 22 1.49 0.15 -11.56
CA GLY A 22 2.70 0.22 -12.37
C GLY A 22 3.95 0.50 -11.53
N PHE A 23 3.85 1.45 -10.59
CA PHE A 23 4.92 1.73 -9.65
C PHE A 23 5.30 0.49 -8.83
N THR A 24 4.32 -0.22 -8.26
CA THR A 24 4.58 -1.41 -7.45
C THR A 24 5.26 -2.51 -8.26
N LEU A 25 4.88 -2.72 -9.53
CA LEU A 25 5.56 -3.68 -10.41
C LEU A 25 7.02 -3.29 -10.67
N VAL A 26 7.26 -2.04 -11.04
CA VAL A 26 8.62 -1.53 -11.30
C VAL A 26 9.46 -1.63 -10.04
N TRP A 27 8.92 -1.18 -8.90
CA TRP A 27 9.61 -1.23 -7.63
C TRP A 27 9.95 -2.66 -7.20
N ALA A 28 9.01 -3.60 -7.32
CA ALA A 28 9.24 -5.00 -6.98
C ALA A 28 10.31 -5.62 -7.88
N ALA A 29 10.27 -5.35 -9.19
CA ALA A 29 11.30 -5.81 -10.12
C ALA A 29 12.69 -5.25 -9.75
N LEU A 30 12.78 -3.94 -9.46
CA LEU A 30 14.03 -3.32 -9.02
C LEU A 30 14.53 -3.89 -7.68
N LEU A 31 13.62 -4.21 -6.75
CA LEU A 31 14.00 -4.84 -5.48
C LEU A 31 14.54 -6.25 -5.72
N PHE A 32 13.94 -7.05 -6.60
CA PHE A 32 14.48 -8.37 -6.95
C PHE A 32 15.88 -8.27 -7.59
N LEU A 33 16.13 -7.24 -8.41
CA LEU A 33 17.45 -7.01 -9.00
C LEU A 33 18.54 -6.70 -7.96
N THR A 34 18.19 -6.24 -6.75
CA THR A 34 19.17 -6.07 -5.67
C THR A 34 19.72 -7.40 -5.15
N GLY A 35 19.01 -8.50 -5.35
CA GLY A 35 19.33 -9.79 -4.71
C GLY A 35 19.31 -9.76 -3.18
N GLY A 36 18.75 -8.70 -2.57
CA GLY A 36 18.83 -8.47 -1.12
C GLY A 36 20.17 -7.91 -0.64
N ALA A 37 21.10 -7.58 -1.54
CA ALA A 37 22.39 -7.01 -1.18
C ALA A 37 22.22 -5.61 -0.56
N MET A 38 22.89 -5.40 0.58
CA MET A 38 22.96 -4.08 1.21
C MET A 38 23.67 -3.08 0.29
N GLY A 39 23.20 -1.84 0.30
CA GLY A 39 23.83 -0.76 -0.44
C GLY A 39 22.86 0.38 -0.75
N PRO A 40 23.37 1.48 -1.33
CA PRO A 40 22.59 2.68 -1.58
C PRO A 40 21.33 2.42 -2.41
N PHE A 41 21.41 1.49 -3.37
CA PHE A 41 20.29 1.16 -4.24
C PHE A 41 19.13 0.50 -3.49
N LEU A 42 19.41 -0.48 -2.61
CA LEU A 42 18.39 -1.08 -1.74
C LEU A 42 17.78 -0.03 -0.80
N THR A 43 18.61 0.80 -0.17
CA THR A 43 18.15 1.88 0.72
C THR A 43 17.20 2.84 0.00
N ILE A 44 17.54 3.26 -1.22
CA ILE A 44 16.67 4.12 -2.04
C ILE A 44 15.32 3.45 -2.27
N LEU A 45 15.30 2.16 -2.66
CA LEU A 45 14.05 1.45 -2.89
C LEU A 45 13.20 1.36 -1.61
N LEU A 46 13.79 1.05 -0.47
CA LEU A 46 13.08 0.95 0.81
C LEU A 46 12.52 2.30 1.30
N ILE A 47 13.15 3.43 0.94
CA ILE A 47 12.64 4.77 1.22
C ILE A 47 11.51 5.15 0.24
N VAL A 48 11.73 4.92 -1.05
CA VAL A 48 10.83 5.41 -2.11
C VAL A 48 9.44 4.78 -2.03
N TYR A 49 9.34 3.52 -1.62
CA TYR A 49 8.03 2.84 -1.57
C TYR A 49 7.07 3.43 -0.53
N PRO A 50 7.42 3.55 0.77
CA PRO A 50 6.53 4.20 1.73
C PRO A 50 6.26 5.68 1.40
N LEU A 51 7.22 6.41 0.83
CA LEU A 51 6.98 7.79 0.40
C LEU A 51 5.98 7.88 -0.75
N PHE A 52 6.07 6.97 -1.72
CA PHE A 52 5.11 6.90 -2.82
C PHE A 52 3.72 6.51 -2.32
N ASP A 53 3.63 5.60 -1.34
CA ASP A 53 2.36 5.26 -0.69
C ASP A 53 1.77 6.48 0.04
N ALA A 54 2.58 7.19 0.83
CA ALA A 54 2.19 8.41 1.52
C ALA A 54 1.67 9.47 0.53
N ALA A 55 2.38 9.70 -0.57
CA ALA A 55 1.98 10.64 -1.61
C ALA A 55 0.65 10.25 -2.27
N SER A 56 0.46 8.95 -2.53
CA SER A 56 -0.76 8.40 -3.12
C SER A 56 -1.97 8.58 -2.21
N VAL A 57 -1.83 8.24 -0.94
CA VAL A 57 -2.91 8.38 0.06
C VAL A 57 -3.20 9.85 0.35
N TYR A 58 -2.17 10.70 0.44
CA TYR A 58 -2.35 12.13 0.59
C TYR A 58 -3.10 12.76 -0.59
N TRP A 59 -2.77 12.38 -1.82
CA TRP A 59 -3.51 12.84 -2.99
C TRP A 59 -4.97 12.37 -2.97
N GLN A 60 -5.23 11.15 -2.51
CA GLN A 60 -6.59 10.62 -2.35
C GLN A 60 -7.41 11.46 -1.36
N ILE A 61 -6.85 11.78 -0.18
CA ILE A 61 -7.46 12.68 0.81
C ILE A 61 -7.83 14.03 0.19
N ARG A 62 -6.95 14.58 -0.66
CA ARG A 62 -7.18 15.85 -1.36
C ARG A 62 -8.29 15.75 -2.41
N ALA A 63 -8.51 14.58 -2.99
CA ALA A 63 -9.48 14.34 -4.06
C ALA A 63 -10.90 14.02 -3.53
N GLU A 64 -11.04 13.30 -2.41
CA GLU A 64 -12.32 12.72 -1.95
C GLU A 64 -13.29 13.69 -1.24
N GLY A 65 -12.95 14.97 -1.05
CA GLY A 65 -13.88 15.94 -0.46
C GLY A 65 -14.12 15.69 1.04
N ASP A 66 -15.23 16.13 1.66
CA ASP A 66 -15.30 16.38 3.12
C ASP A 66 -15.59 15.18 4.05
N ASP A 67 -15.36 13.95 3.60
CA ASP A 67 -15.71 12.75 4.38
C ASP A 67 -14.74 12.51 5.56
N ARG A 68 -15.09 13.08 6.72
CA ARG A 68 -14.17 13.41 7.82
C ARG A 68 -13.60 12.19 8.55
N ARG A 69 -14.31 11.05 8.56
CA ARG A 69 -13.91 9.84 9.31
C ARG A 69 -12.90 8.98 8.54
N ALA A 70 -13.01 8.90 7.21
CA ALA A 70 -12.04 8.23 6.36
C ALA A 70 -10.68 8.95 6.39
N LYS A 71 -10.71 10.30 6.37
CA LYS A 71 -9.52 11.15 6.37
C LYS A 71 -8.58 10.94 7.55
N VAL A 72 -9.07 10.68 8.76
CA VAL A 72 -8.20 10.52 9.93
C VAL A 72 -7.28 9.31 9.78
N SER A 73 -7.84 8.16 9.36
CA SER A 73 -7.06 6.95 9.14
C SER A 73 -6.06 7.11 8.00
N GLU A 74 -6.47 7.80 6.92
CA GLU A 74 -5.60 8.06 5.77
C GLU A 74 -4.46 9.01 6.13
N TRP A 75 -4.73 10.08 6.90
CA TRP A 75 -3.68 10.97 7.40
C TRP A 75 -2.68 10.28 8.32
N ILE A 76 -3.16 9.39 9.21
CA ILE A 76 -2.29 8.55 10.03
C ILE A 76 -1.41 7.70 9.12
N ASN A 77 -1.96 7.08 8.07
CA ASN A 77 -1.16 6.30 7.12
C ASN A 77 -0.08 7.14 6.43
N VAL A 78 -0.39 8.37 6.03
CA VAL A 78 0.59 9.30 5.44
C VAL A 78 1.74 9.56 6.41
N VAL A 79 1.43 9.97 7.65
CA VAL A 79 2.45 10.27 8.67
C VAL A 79 3.29 9.04 8.99
N VAL A 80 2.65 7.90 9.23
CA VAL A 80 3.33 6.64 9.53
C VAL A 80 4.24 6.22 8.37
N SER A 81 3.77 6.32 7.12
CA SER A 81 4.56 5.93 5.96
C SER A 81 5.80 6.83 5.77
N VAL A 82 5.69 8.12 6.06
CA VAL A 82 6.86 9.03 6.07
C VAL A 82 7.85 8.65 7.18
N LEU A 83 7.37 8.40 8.40
CA LEU A 83 8.24 7.96 9.50
C LEU A 83 8.91 6.62 9.20
N VAL A 84 8.19 5.69 8.58
CA VAL A 84 8.72 4.40 8.13
C VAL A 84 9.78 4.60 7.04
N ALA A 85 9.58 5.50 6.08
CA ALA A 85 10.61 5.80 5.07
C ALA A 85 11.92 6.28 5.71
N ILE A 86 11.85 7.19 6.68
CA ILE A 86 13.02 7.68 7.42
C ILE A 86 13.69 6.53 8.19
N THR A 87 12.88 5.73 8.89
CA THR A 87 13.36 4.61 9.70
C THR A 87 14.01 3.52 8.85
N LEU A 88 13.44 3.19 7.69
CA LEU A 88 14.03 2.26 6.72
C LEU A 88 15.30 2.82 6.10
N GLY A 89 15.35 4.12 5.82
CA GLY A 89 16.55 4.80 5.35
C GLY A 89 17.73 4.62 6.29
N TRP A 90 17.50 4.79 7.60
CA TRP A 90 18.52 4.48 8.61
C TRP A 90 18.79 2.98 8.69
N THR A 91 17.77 2.17 9.01
CA THR A 91 17.95 0.77 9.40
C THR A 91 18.53 -0.09 8.28
N SER A 92 18.20 0.20 7.02
CA SER A 92 18.78 -0.50 5.86
C SER A 92 20.29 -0.31 5.69
N THR A 93 20.88 0.73 6.29
CA THR A 93 22.34 0.93 6.29
C THR A 93 23.05 0.19 7.43
N VAL A 94 22.30 -0.25 8.44
CA VAL A 94 22.83 -0.90 9.65
C VAL A 94 22.60 -2.41 9.61
N SER A 95 21.38 -2.84 9.26
CA SER A 95 20.99 -4.25 9.21
C SER A 95 19.75 -4.47 8.37
N THR A 96 19.87 -5.37 7.38
CA THR A 96 18.74 -5.82 6.56
C THR A 96 17.63 -6.47 7.40
N SER A 97 17.99 -7.20 8.46
CA SER A 97 17.03 -7.84 9.37
C SER A 97 16.22 -6.83 10.16
N VAL A 98 16.85 -5.74 10.61
CA VAL A 98 16.15 -4.64 11.29
C VAL A 98 15.23 -3.92 10.30
N ALA A 99 15.69 -3.64 9.08
CA ALA A 99 14.87 -3.05 8.03
C ALA A 99 13.65 -3.93 7.69
N LEU A 100 13.84 -5.25 7.60
CA LEU A 100 12.76 -6.23 7.40
C LEU A 100 11.74 -6.21 8.54
N THR A 101 12.22 -6.11 9.78
CA THR A 101 11.36 -5.99 10.97
C THR A 101 10.52 -4.72 10.91
N VAL A 102 11.13 -3.57 10.62
CA VAL A 102 10.43 -2.28 10.48
C VAL A 102 9.38 -2.36 9.38
N TRP A 103 9.72 -2.96 8.24
CA TRP A 103 8.77 -3.19 7.16
C TRP A 103 7.58 -4.05 7.62
N GLY A 104 7.86 -5.13 8.33
CA GLY A 104 6.83 -6.01 8.88
C GLY A 104 5.87 -5.28 9.82
N VAL A 105 6.41 -4.46 10.73
CA VAL A 105 5.59 -3.61 11.62
C VAL A 105 4.71 -2.64 10.84
N TRP A 106 5.25 -2.02 9.78
CA TRP A 106 4.47 -1.15 8.91
C TRP A 106 3.34 -1.89 8.19
N ALA A 107 3.60 -3.09 7.65
CA ALA A 107 2.58 -3.90 6.99
C ALA A 107 1.44 -4.29 7.94
N ILE A 108 1.75 -4.62 9.20
CA ILE A 108 0.75 -4.84 10.25
C ILE A 108 -0.05 -3.55 10.50
N GLY A 109 0.65 -2.42 10.67
CA GLY A 109 0.03 -1.11 10.92
C GLY A 109 -0.90 -0.65 9.81
N ALA A 110 -0.59 -0.97 8.56
CA ALA A 110 -1.45 -0.68 7.40
C ALA A 110 -2.64 -1.65 7.30
N GLY A 111 -2.43 -2.95 7.55
CA GLY A 111 -3.45 -3.99 7.38
C GLY A 111 -4.45 -4.12 8.51
N LEU A 112 -4.01 -3.94 9.76
CA LEU A 112 -4.84 -4.20 10.94
C LEU A 112 -6.05 -3.25 11.05
N PRO A 113 -5.94 -1.93 10.84
CA PRO A 113 -7.10 -1.04 10.84
C PRO A 113 -8.10 -1.39 9.74
N GLN A 114 -7.60 -1.77 8.55
CA GLN A 114 -8.42 -2.20 7.42
C GLN A 114 -9.21 -3.47 7.77
N LEU A 115 -8.55 -4.46 8.38
CA LEU A 115 -9.14 -5.72 8.83
C LEU A 115 -10.20 -5.50 9.92
N ILE A 116 -9.89 -4.73 10.96
CA ILE A 116 -10.82 -4.41 12.05
C ILE A 116 -12.07 -3.72 11.50
N THR A 117 -11.89 -2.73 10.62
CA THR A 117 -12.99 -2.00 9.99
C THR A 117 -13.88 -2.93 9.17
N ALA A 118 -13.26 -3.79 8.34
CA ALA A 118 -14.00 -4.74 7.51
C ALA A 118 -14.78 -5.76 8.37
N ILE A 119 -14.18 -6.28 9.45
CA ILE A 119 -14.84 -7.19 10.40
C ILE A 119 -16.03 -6.51 11.09
N ARG A 120 -15.85 -5.26 11.56
CA ARG A 120 -16.94 -4.49 12.20
C ARG A 120 -18.10 -4.24 11.25
N ASN A 121 -17.81 -4.00 9.96
CA ASN A 121 -18.80 -3.68 8.93
C ASN A 121 -19.26 -4.91 8.11
N ARG A 122 -18.90 -6.12 8.53
CA ARG A 122 -19.12 -7.35 7.72
C ARG A 122 -20.56 -7.62 7.32
N ARG A 123 -21.53 -7.12 8.11
CA ARG A 123 -22.97 -7.27 7.86
C ARG A 123 -23.48 -6.34 6.75
N SER A 124 -22.70 -5.33 6.34
CA SER A 124 -23.07 -4.36 5.31
C SER A 124 -22.81 -4.85 3.88
N GLY A 125 -22.26 -6.06 3.72
CA GLY A 125 -21.91 -6.63 2.41
C GLY A 125 -20.64 -6.01 1.80
N GLY A 126 -19.98 -6.75 0.90
CA GLY A 126 -18.83 -6.26 0.11
C GLY A 126 -17.49 -6.11 0.86
N GLN A 127 -17.42 -6.48 2.14
CA GLN A 127 -16.22 -6.30 2.98
C GLN A 127 -15.17 -7.43 2.86
N VAL A 128 -15.51 -8.55 2.23
CA VAL A 128 -14.63 -9.73 2.11
C VAL A 128 -13.27 -9.38 1.47
N PRO A 129 -13.19 -8.62 0.36
CA PRO A 129 -11.91 -8.22 -0.22
C PRO A 129 -11.05 -7.39 0.74
N GLN A 130 -11.70 -6.53 1.53
CA GLN A 130 -11.03 -5.69 2.52
C GLN A 130 -10.49 -6.50 3.70
N MET A 131 -11.23 -7.53 4.15
CA MET A 131 -10.74 -8.47 5.16
C MET A 131 -9.56 -9.28 4.65
N LEU A 132 -9.62 -9.79 3.41
CA LEU A 132 -8.52 -10.55 2.81
C LEU A 132 -7.25 -9.71 2.69
N SER A 133 -7.36 -8.48 2.18
CA SER A 133 -6.25 -7.53 2.09
C SER A 133 -5.61 -7.24 3.46
N GLY A 134 -6.43 -6.90 4.45
CA GLY A 134 -5.96 -6.62 5.80
C GLY A 134 -5.35 -7.84 6.49
N GLY A 135 -5.94 -9.02 6.27
CA GLY A 135 -5.43 -10.30 6.77
C GLY A 135 -4.09 -10.69 6.17
N ILE A 136 -3.94 -10.60 4.84
CA ILE A 136 -2.67 -10.86 4.14
C ILE A 136 -1.57 -9.95 4.69
N SER A 137 -1.86 -8.66 4.86
CA SER A 137 -0.90 -7.70 5.40
C SER A 137 -0.51 -7.99 6.85
N LEU A 138 -1.47 -8.40 7.68
CA LEU A 138 -1.21 -8.82 9.06
C LEU A 138 -0.31 -10.06 9.12
N PHE A 139 -0.62 -11.10 8.34
CA PHE A 139 0.17 -12.34 8.32
C PHE A 139 1.55 -12.15 7.70
N ALA A 140 1.64 -11.49 6.55
CA ALA A 140 2.91 -11.19 5.89
C ALA A 140 3.79 -10.31 6.78
N GLY A 141 3.20 -9.26 7.37
CA GLY A 141 3.90 -8.38 8.29
C GLY A 141 4.40 -9.11 9.54
N GLY A 142 3.57 -9.96 10.15
CA GLY A 142 3.98 -10.82 11.27
C GLY A 142 5.12 -11.77 10.91
N ALA A 143 5.07 -12.37 9.71
CA ALA A 143 6.15 -13.23 9.22
C ALA A 143 7.45 -12.44 8.99
N PHE A 144 7.39 -11.21 8.46
CA PHE A 144 8.57 -10.38 8.29
C PHE A 144 9.17 -9.92 9.63
N VAL A 145 8.34 -9.57 10.61
CA VAL A 145 8.79 -9.28 11.98
C VAL A 145 9.49 -10.51 12.57
N ALA A 146 8.88 -11.68 12.51
CA ALA A 146 9.47 -12.91 13.05
C ALA A 146 10.81 -13.24 12.37
N GLN A 147 10.88 -13.14 11.04
CA GLN A 147 12.12 -13.37 10.28
C GLN A 147 13.21 -12.36 10.63
N GLY A 148 12.87 -11.07 10.71
CA GLY A 148 13.83 -10.02 11.02
C GLY A 148 14.36 -10.13 12.46
N LEU A 149 13.49 -10.45 13.43
CA LEU A 149 13.91 -10.72 14.82
C LEU A 149 14.78 -11.98 14.94
N ALA A 150 14.61 -12.95 14.05
CA ALA A 150 15.46 -14.14 13.96
C ALA A 150 16.77 -13.90 13.18
N GLY A 151 17.04 -12.66 12.73
CA GLY A 151 18.27 -12.31 12.01
C GLY A 151 18.27 -12.66 10.52
N SER A 152 17.11 -12.91 9.90
CA SER A 152 17.03 -13.13 8.46
C SER A 152 17.36 -11.86 7.68
N GLU A 153 18.16 -11.98 6.63
CA GLU A 153 18.47 -10.89 5.71
C GLU A 153 17.62 -10.95 4.42
N MET A 154 16.58 -11.80 4.38
CA MET A 154 15.76 -12.02 3.19
C MET A 154 14.73 -10.89 2.94
N ILE A 155 15.21 -9.66 2.73
CA ILE A 155 14.38 -8.47 2.45
C ILE A 155 13.57 -8.59 1.14
N VAL A 156 14.06 -9.36 0.18
CA VAL A 156 13.41 -9.57 -1.13
C VAL A 156 12.01 -10.19 -1.01
N GLY A 157 11.69 -10.88 0.09
CA GLY A 157 10.34 -11.39 0.35
C GLY A 157 9.27 -10.29 0.39
N VAL A 158 9.67 -9.06 0.73
CA VAL A 158 8.81 -7.88 0.72
C VAL A 158 8.27 -7.56 -0.67
N ALA A 159 9.07 -7.74 -1.73
CA ALA A 159 8.60 -7.53 -3.10
C ALA A 159 7.46 -8.48 -3.46
N GLY A 160 7.55 -9.74 -3.05
CA GLY A 160 6.48 -10.73 -3.23
C GLY A 160 5.18 -10.30 -2.55
N TYR A 161 5.26 -9.79 -1.32
CA TYR A 161 4.12 -9.21 -0.62
C TYR A 161 3.54 -7.99 -1.37
N ALA A 162 4.39 -7.07 -1.83
CA ALA A 162 3.96 -5.88 -2.55
C ALA A 162 3.25 -6.21 -3.87
N LEU A 163 3.67 -7.28 -4.58
CA LEU A 163 2.99 -7.76 -5.79
C LEU A 163 1.55 -8.19 -5.54
N VAL A 164 1.24 -8.76 -4.37
CA VAL A 164 -0.15 -9.05 -3.98
C VAL A 164 -0.95 -7.74 -3.85
N GLY A 165 -0.33 -6.70 -3.27
CA GLY A 165 -0.88 -5.33 -3.26
C GLY A 165 -1.16 -4.79 -4.66
N ALA A 166 -0.25 -5.04 -5.62
CA ALA A 166 -0.43 -4.62 -7.01
C ALA A 166 -1.70 -5.21 -7.64
N VAL A 167 -2.03 -6.48 -7.35
CA VAL A 167 -3.27 -7.11 -7.81
C VAL A 167 -4.50 -6.34 -7.30
N PHE A 168 -4.50 -5.90 -6.04
CA PHE A 168 -5.60 -5.10 -5.49
C PHE A 168 -5.72 -3.72 -6.15
N PHE A 169 -4.59 -3.06 -6.45
CA PHE A 169 -4.61 -1.80 -7.21
C PHE A 169 -5.19 -2.00 -8.62
N LEU A 170 -4.76 -3.04 -9.33
CA LEU A 170 -5.29 -3.35 -10.66
C LEU A 170 -6.79 -3.67 -10.62
N ALA A 171 -7.22 -4.51 -9.68
CA ALA A 171 -8.63 -4.85 -9.49
C ALA A 171 -9.48 -3.60 -9.23
N SER A 172 -8.98 -2.67 -8.40
CA SER A 172 -9.64 -1.40 -8.10
C SER A 172 -9.75 -0.51 -9.34
N ALA A 173 -8.68 -0.42 -10.14
CA ALA A 173 -8.66 0.34 -11.40
C ALA A 173 -9.63 -0.24 -12.46
N VAL A 174 -9.67 -1.56 -12.60
CA VAL A 174 -10.57 -2.27 -13.52
C VAL A 174 -12.03 -2.06 -13.09
N ARG A 175 -12.33 -2.22 -11.80
CA ARG A 175 -13.69 -1.97 -11.26
C ARG A 175 -14.16 -0.55 -11.59
N LEU A 176 -13.31 0.45 -11.36
CA LEU A 176 -13.65 1.84 -11.66
C LEU A 176 -13.81 2.11 -13.15
N SER A 177 -13.06 1.41 -14.01
CA SER A 177 -13.23 1.47 -15.46
C SER A 177 -14.60 0.96 -15.90
N VAL A 178 -15.07 -0.15 -15.31
CA VAL A 178 -16.40 -0.71 -15.59
C VAL A 178 -17.50 0.24 -15.11
N VAL A 179 -17.37 0.81 -13.90
CA VAL A 179 -18.35 1.78 -13.35
C VAL A 179 -18.44 3.03 -14.23
N LEU A 180 -17.32 3.57 -14.69
CA LEU A 180 -17.29 4.74 -15.56
C LEU A 180 -17.93 4.46 -16.93
N ARG A 181 -17.68 3.29 -17.54
CA ARG A 181 -18.33 2.91 -18.81
C ARG A 181 -19.85 2.84 -18.70
N ARG A 182 -20.37 2.18 -17.65
CA ARG A 182 -21.81 2.09 -17.40
C ARG A 182 -22.50 3.44 -17.20
N LYS A 183 -21.79 4.44 -16.67
CA LYS A 183 -22.31 5.81 -16.51
C LYS A 183 -22.32 6.61 -17.82
N VAL A 184 -21.56 6.21 -18.83
CA VAL A 184 -21.58 6.84 -20.17
C VAL A 184 -22.68 6.24 -21.03
N GLU A 185 -22.99 4.96 -20.83
CA GLU A 185 -24.04 4.22 -21.54
C GLU A 185 -25.46 4.46 -20.96
N ALA A 186 -25.57 5.02 -19.76
CA ALA A 186 -26.83 5.35 -19.07
C ALA A 186 -27.18 6.84 -19.24
#